data_AF-A0A157KXD5-F1
#
_entry.id   AF-A0A157KXD5-F1
#
_cell.length_a   1.000
_cell.length_b   1.000
_cell.length_c   1.000
_cell.angle_alpha   90.00
_cell.angle_beta   90.00
_cell.angle_gamma   90.00
#
_symmetry.space_group_name_H-M   'P 1'
#
loop_
_entity.id
_entity.type
_entity.pdbx_description
1 polymer ?
#
loop_
_entity_poly.entity_id
_entity_poly.type
_entity_poly.pdbx_seq_one_letter_code
_entity_poly.pdbx_strand_id
1 'polypeptide(L)'
;MKRMTLEDFQTACKTQARSSELTTVKCPMCGCLQNAIDFIAAGAGNDWDGVARYVGFSCIGRFTGAESPRKVPDGKPCNWSLGGLFKTHRMVVVTPDGKEHPHFELASPEEAAAHCAAQQHKGGA
;
A
#
# COMPACT_ATOMS: atom_id res chain seq x y z
N MET A 1 -8.48 -14.89 -5.94
CA MET A 1 -7.68 -14.24 -4.88
C MET A 1 -6.23 -14.60 -5.13
N LYS A 2 -5.34 -13.60 -5.23
CA LYS A 2 -3.91 -13.81 -5.45
C LYS A 2 -3.27 -14.33 -4.16
N ARG A 3 -2.40 -15.33 -4.27
CA ARG A 3 -1.64 -15.90 -3.15
C ARG A 3 -0.16 -15.86 -3.52
N MET A 4 0.68 -15.52 -2.56
CA MET A 4 2.13 -15.40 -2.75
C MET A 4 2.82 -15.77 -1.45
N THR A 5 3.96 -16.44 -1.51
CA THR A 5 4.75 -16.74 -0.30
C THR A 5 5.41 -15.46 0.22
N LEU A 6 5.82 -15.44 1.48
CA LEU A 6 6.59 -14.33 2.05
C LEU A 6 7.87 -14.06 1.24
N GLU A 7 8.57 -15.10 0.81
CA GLU A 7 9.80 -15.00 0.03
C GLU A 7 9.56 -14.39 -1.35
N ASP A 8 8.53 -14.87 -2.06
CA ASP A 8 8.13 -14.30 -3.35
C ASP A 8 7.70 -12.84 -3.21
N PHE A 9 6.99 -12.51 -2.13
CA PHE A 9 6.55 -11.15 -1.86
C PHE A 9 7.74 -10.22 -1.62
N GLN A 10 8.71 -10.63 -0.80
CA GLN A 10 9.94 -9.87 -0.56
C GLN A 10 10.74 -9.67 -1.85
N THR A 11 10.82 -10.71 -2.68
CA THR A 11 11.47 -10.63 -3.99
C THR A 11 10.75 -9.62 -4.89
N ALA A 12 9.42 -9.70 -4.95
CA ALA A 12 8.61 -8.77 -5.74
C ALA A 12 8.76 -7.31 -5.28
N CYS A 13 8.82 -7.05 -3.96
CA CYS A 13 9.08 -5.71 -3.44
C CYS A 13 10.45 -5.18 -3.88
N LYS A 14 11.50 -6.01 -3.76
CA LYS A 14 12.87 -5.66 -4.18
C LYS A 14 12.99 -5.43 -5.69
N THR A 15 12.23 -6.18 -6.49
CA THR A 15 12.16 -5.98 -7.94
C THR A 15 11.42 -4.70 -8.30
N GLN A 16 10.35 -4.37 -7.59
CA GLN A 16 9.52 -3.20 -7.87
C GLN A 16 10.22 -1.89 -7.51
N ALA A 17 10.89 -1.83 -6.36
CA ALA A 17 11.43 -0.59 -5.80
C ALA A 17 12.84 -0.77 -5.22
N ARG A 18 13.63 0.30 -5.30
CA ARG A 18 15.02 0.33 -4.79
C ARG A 18 15.12 0.26 -3.25
N SER A 19 14.02 0.51 -2.54
CA SER A 19 13.96 0.42 -1.08
C SER A 19 12.53 0.09 -0.62
N SER A 20 12.41 -0.40 0.62
CA SER A 20 11.13 -0.78 1.21
C SER A 20 10.16 0.42 1.34
N GLU A 21 10.67 1.61 1.64
CA GLU A 21 9.90 2.85 1.78
C GLU A 21 9.22 3.26 0.47
N LEU A 22 9.82 2.89 -0.66
CA LEU A 22 9.34 3.20 -2.01
C LEU A 22 8.51 2.07 -2.61
N THR A 23 8.40 0.93 -1.92
CA THR A 23 7.49 -0.14 -2.33
C THR A 23 6.07 0.39 -2.35
N THR A 24 5.46 0.37 -3.52
CA THR A 24 4.16 0.99 -3.79
C THR A 24 3.09 -0.09 -3.88
N VAL A 25 2.05 0.09 -3.07
CA VAL A 25 0.89 -0.80 -3.03
C VAL A 25 -0.35 -0.08 -3.57
N LYS A 26 -1.32 -0.86 -4.03
CA LYS A 26 -2.57 -0.37 -4.60
C LYS A 26 -3.75 -0.73 -3.71
N CYS A 27 -4.50 0.27 -3.26
CA CYS A 27 -5.71 0.01 -2.48
C CYS A 27 -6.72 -0.78 -3.33
N PRO A 28 -7.22 -1.95 -2.86
CA PRO A 28 -8.14 -2.79 -3.63
C PRO A 28 -9.54 -2.18 -3.80
N MET A 29 -9.84 -1.13 -3.02
CA MET A 29 -11.15 -0.47 -3.01
C MET A 29 -11.19 0.78 -3.88
N CYS A 30 -10.20 1.65 -3.78
CA CYS A 30 -10.19 2.91 -4.52
C CYS A 30 -9.13 2.99 -5.61
N GLY A 31 -8.17 2.05 -5.67
CA GLY A 31 -7.09 2.04 -6.65
C GLY A 31 -5.95 3.03 -6.37
N CYS A 32 -6.00 3.77 -5.26
CA CYS A 32 -4.95 4.70 -4.86
C CYS A 32 -3.61 3.98 -4.66
N LEU A 33 -2.58 4.48 -5.35
CA LEU A 33 -1.17 4.09 -5.16
C LEU A 33 -0.62 4.80 -3.93
N GLN A 34 0.10 4.06 -3.11
CA GLN A 34 0.67 4.58 -1.87
C GLN A 34 1.93 3.82 -1.45
N ASN A 35 2.87 4.54 -0.84
CA ASN A 35 4.08 4.00 -0.24
C ASN A 35 4.35 4.68 1.11
N ALA A 36 5.46 4.37 1.77
CA ALA A 36 5.75 4.89 3.11
C ALA A 36 5.82 6.42 3.16
N ILE A 37 6.32 7.06 2.10
CA ILE A 37 6.44 8.52 2.01
C ILE A 37 5.05 9.17 2.08
N ASP A 38 4.04 8.57 1.43
CA ASP A 38 2.66 9.09 1.51
C ASP A 38 2.09 8.99 2.94
N PHE A 39 2.39 7.90 3.66
CA PHE A 39 1.93 7.74 5.04
C PHE A 39 2.61 8.73 6.00
N ILE A 40 3.91 8.97 5.83
CA ILE A 40 4.64 9.97 6.62
C ILE A 40 4.08 11.36 6.33
N ALA A 41 3.90 11.71 5.06
CA ALA A 41 3.30 12.99 4.65
C ALA A 41 1.85 13.16 5.16
N ALA A 42 1.10 12.06 5.30
CA ALA A 42 -0.24 12.05 5.88
C ALA A 42 -0.25 12.08 7.43
N GLY A 43 0.90 12.12 8.09
CA GLY A 43 1.00 12.17 9.55
C GLY A 43 0.71 10.83 10.25
N ALA A 44 0.80 9.70 9.54
CA ALA A 44 0.56 8.38 10.12
C ALA A 44 1.71 7.90 11.03
N GLY A 45 2.89 8.52 10.91
CA GLY A 45 4.13 8.24 11.63
C GLY A 45 5.24 9.16 11.12
N ASN A 46 6.40 9.17 11.80
CA ASN A 46 7.50 10.07 11.47
C ASN A 46 8.55 9.46 10.53
N ASP A 47 8.59 8.13 10.46
CA ASP A 47 9.61 7.36 9.75
C ASP A 47 9.05 6.00 9.30
N TRP A 48 9.91 5.19 8.66
CA TRP A 48 9.55 3.85 8.20
C TRP A 48 8.98 2.98 9.33
N ASP A 49 9.63 2.94 10.50
CA ASP A 49 9.20 2.09 11.62
C ASP A 49 7.79 2.47 12.11
N GLY A 50 7.47 3.77 12.10
CA GLY A 50 6.15 4.30 12.43
C GLY A 50 5.05 3.94 11.42
N VAL A 51 5.39 3.74 10.14
CA VAL A 51 4.39 3.57 9.06
C VAL A 51 4.36 2.19 8.41
N ALA A 52 5.40 1.36 8.57
CA ALA A 52 5.55 0.07 7.88
C ALA A 52 4.34 -0.85 8.06
N ARG A 53 3.74 -0.86 9.26
CA ARG A 53 2.54 -1.64 9.58
C ARG A 53 1.28 -1.24 8.80
N TYR A 54 1.25 -0.04 8.22
CA TYR A 54 0.12 0.46 7.43
C TYR A 54 0.31 0.21 5.93
N VAL A 55 1.56 0.22 5.46
CA VAL A 55 1.90 -0.07 4.06
C VAL A 55 1.40 -1.47 3.74
N GLY A 56 0.53 -1.56 2.74
CA GLY A 56 -0.08 -2.84 2.34
C GLY A 56 -1.32 -3.25 3.13
N PHE A 57 -1.74 -2.48 4.13
CA PHE A 57 -2.84 -2.85 5.03
C PHE A 57 -3.94 -1.80 5.14
N SER A 58 -3.59 -0.52 5.16
CA SER A 58 -4.53 0.60 5.25
C SER A 58 -4.40 1.49 4.03
N CYS A 59 -5.50 2.12 3.60
CA CYS A 59 -5.42 3.21 2.64
C CYS A 59 -4.99 4.49 3.35
N ILE A 60 -4.12 5.31 2.73
CA ILE A 60 -3.68 6.61 3.25
C ILE A 60 -4.84 7.54 3.61
N GLY A 61 -5.99 7.41 2.94
CA GLY A 61 -7.18 8.21 3.22
C GLY A 61 -7.70 8.05 4.66
N ARG A 62 -7.36 6.95 5.34
CA ARG A 62 -7.68 6.74 6.77
C ARG A 62 -7.00 7.75 7.69
N PHE A 63 -5.86 8.31 7.27
CA PHE A 63 -5.08 9.28 8.04
C PHE A 63 -5.40 10.72 7.63
N THR A 64 -5.95 10.92 6.44
CA THR A 64 -6.31 12.24 5.90
C THR A 64 -7.80 12.57 6.03
N GLY A 65 -8.59 11.77 6.74
CA GLY A 65 -10.04 11.97 6.87
C GLY A 65 -10.84 11.76 5.58
N ALA A 66 -10.38 10.88 4.68
CA ALA A 66 -11.08 10.59 3.44
C ALA A 66 -12.39 9.81 3.67
N GLU A 67 -13.29 9.91 2.70
CA GLU A 67 -14.58 9.23 2.70
C GLU A 67 -14.46 7.70 2.52
N SER A 68 -15.60 7.04 2.71
CA SER A 68 -15.73 5.59 2.50
C SER A 68 -15.48 5.17 1.04
N PRO A 69 -15.11 3.91 0.78
CA PRO A 69 -14.94 3.39 -0.57
C PRO A 69 -16.12 3.68 -1.51
N ARG A 70 -15.78 4.13 -2.71
CA ARG A 70 -16.74 4.31 -3.81
C ARG A 70 -17.07 2.97 -4.47
N LYS A 71 -18.21 2.91 -5.15
CA LYS A 71 -18.61 1.74 -5.96
C LYS A 71 -17.66 1.49 -7.13
N VAL A 72 -17.17 2.57 -7.75
CA VAL A 72 -16.19 2.52 -8.84
C VAL A 72 -14.90 3.18 -8.35
N PRO A 73 -13.74 2.48 -8.42
CA PRO A 73 -12.44 3.07 -8.09
C PRO A 73 -12.12 4.29 -8.98
N ASP A 74 -11.70 5.39 -8.38
CA ASP A 74 -11.36 6.65 -9.05
C ASP A 74 -9.89 7.08 -8.80
N GLY A 75 -9.10 6.22 -8.16
CA GLY A 75 -7.70 6.49 -7.79
C GLY A 75 -7.52 7.41 -6.59
N LYS A 76 -8.57 8.06 -6.09
CA LYS A 76 -8.47 8.95 -4.92
C LYS A 76 -8.41 8.15 -3.62
N PRO A 77 -7.79 8.66 -2.53
CA PRO A 77 -7.78 7.96 -1.25
C PRO A 77 -9.20 7.67 -0.70
N CYS A 78 -9.31 6.64 0.13
CA CYS A 78 -10.52 6.32 0.91
C CYS A 78 -10.11 5.85 2.32
N ASN A 79 -11.06 5.65 3.23
CA ASN A 79 -10.76 5.22 4.61
C ASN A 79 -10.60 3.69 4.81
N TRP A 80 -10.47 2.89 3.73
CA TRP A 80 -10.44 1.43 3.82
C TRP A 80 -9.21 0.86 4.56
N SER A 81 -9.39 -0.24 5.29
CA SER A 81 -8.33 -1.02 5.94
C SER A 81 -8.70 -2.50 6.03
N LEU A 82 -7.69 -3.38 6.04
CA LEU A 82 -7.85 -4.83 6.20
C LEU A 82 -8.13 -5.28 7.65
N GLY A 83 -8.11 -4.35 8.62
CA GLY A 83 -8.36 -4.64 10.03
C GLY A 83 -9.84 -4.63 10.45
N GLY A 84 -10.77 -4.46 9.51
CA GLY A 84 -12.22 -4.43 9.78
C GLY A 84 -12.88 -5.81 9.85
N LEU A 85 -14.17 -5.83 10.18
CA LEU A 85 -15.00 -7.05 10.22
C LEU A 85 -15.08 -7.73 8.83
N PHE A 86 -15.02 -6.95 7.76
CA PHE A 86 -15.07 -7.42 6.39
C PHE A 86 -13.67 -7.56 5.80
N LYS A 87 -13.27 -8.80 5.50
CA LYS A 87 -12.00 -9.12 4.84
C LYS A 87 -12.12 -9.00 3.32
N THR A 88 -12.53 -7.84 2.79
CA THR A 88 -12.44 -7.60 1.33
C THR A 88 -11.00 -7.27 0.95
N HIS A 89 -10.27 -8.31 0.57
CA HIS A 89 -8.88 -8.29 0.11
C HIS A 89 -8.78 -9.05 -1.21
N ARG A 90 -7.74 -8.75 -1.99
CA ARG A 90 -7.48 -9.41 -3.28
C ARG A 90 -6.23 -10.27 -3.27
N MET A 91 -5.34 -10.05 -2.29
CA MET A 91 -4.08 -10.74 -2.12
C MET A 91 -3.85 -11.16 -0.67
N VAL A 92 -3.26 -12.34 -0.49
CA VAL A 92 -2.69 -12.80 0.78
C VAL A 92 -1.21 -13.14 0.61
N VAL A 93 -0.42 -12.84 1.63
CA VAL A 93 0.95 -13.30 1.79
C VAL A 93 0.94 -14.48 2.76
N VAL A 94 1.55 -15.60 2.36
CA VAL A 94 1.59 -16.83 3.14
C VAL A 94 2.98 -16.97 3.77
N THR A 95 3.04 -17.04 5.10
CA THR A 95 4.28 -17.22 5.86
C THR A 95 4.69 -18.69 5.92
N PRO A 96 5.96 -19.02 6.27
CA PRO A 96 6.45 -20.40 6.29
C PRO A 96 5.69 -21.37 7.22
N ASP A 97 5.02 -20.83 8.24
CA ASP A 97 4.12 -21.57 9.15
C ASP A 97 2.72 -21.83 8.54
N GLY A 98 2.49 -21.41 7.29
CA GLY A 98 1.23 -21.58 6.56
C GLY A 98 0.17 -20.52 6.88
N LYS A 99 0.49 -19.52 7.71
CA LYS A 99 -0.47 -18.47 8.08
C LYS A 99 -0.67 -17.47 6.94
N GLU A 100 -1.92 -17.09 6.70
CA GLU A 100 -2.29 -16.13 5.67
C GLU A 100 -2.44 -14.72 6.24
N HIS A 101 -1.76 -13.78 5.61
CA HIS A 101 -1.79 -12.36 5.94
C HIS A 101 -2.43 -11.57 4.78
N PRO A 102 -3.67 -11.06 4.93
CA PRO A 102 -4.26 -10.17 3.96
C PRO A 102 -3.37 -8.97 3.67
N HIS A 103 -3.19 -8.65 2.39
CA HIS A 103 -2.32 -7.56 1.96
C HIS A 103 -2.86 -6.90 0.69
N PHE A 104 -2.52 -5.63 0.48
CA PHE A 104 -2.80 -4.93 -0.77
C PHE A 104 -1.86 -5.40 -1.87
N GLU A 105 -2.32 -5.37 -3.11
CA GLU A 105 -1.49 -5.76 -4.23
C GLU A 105 -0.35 -4.76 -4.44
N LEU A 106 0.83 -5.27 -4.81
CA LEU A 106 1.92 -4.44 -5.33
C LEU A 106 1.47 -3.80 -6.64
N ALA A 107 1.77 -2.51 -6.81
CA ALA A 107 1.68 -1.83 -8.09
C ALA A 107 2.61 -2.48 -9.13
N SER A 108 2.43 -2.21 -10.41
CA SER A 108 3.46 -2.58 -11.40
C SER A 108 4.76 -1.78 -11.14
N PRO A 109 5.94 -2.26 -11.58
CA PRO A 109 7.18 -1.49 -11.49
C PRO A 109 7.06 -0.10 -12.16
N GLU A 110 6.34 -0.01 -13.28
CA GLU A 110 6.09 1.26 -13.98
C GLU A 110 5.20 2.20 -13.16
N GLU A 111 4.09 1.70 -12.59
CA GLU A 111 3.21 2.48 -11.70
C GLU A 111 3.97 2.99 -10.47
N ALA A 112 4.80 2.13 -9.86
CA ALA A 112 5.61 2.48 -8.70
C ALA A 112 6.66 3.54 -9.03
N ALA A 113 7.36 3.39 -10.15
CA ALA A 113 8.35 4.37 -10.62
C ALA A 113 7.71 5.72 -10.93
N ALA A 114 6.57 5.74 -11.63
CA ALA A 114 5.82 6.96 -11.95
C ALA A 114 5.33 7.66 -10.67
N HIS A 115 4.81 6.91 -9.69
CA HIS A 115 4.37 7.45 -8.40
C HIS A 115 5.53 8.08 -7.62
N CYS A 116 6.66 7.37 -7.53
CA CYS A 116 7.86 7.88 -6.85
C CYS A 116 8.42 9.16 -7.52
N ALA A 117 8.44 9.19 -8.86
CA ALA A 117 8.86 10.38 -9.60
C ALA A 117 7.94 11.58 -9.32
N ALA A 118 6.62 11.37 -9.32
CA ALA A 118 5.65 12.42 -9.01
C ALA A 118 5.78 12.97 -7.58
N GLN A 119 6.22 12.16 -6.61
CA GLN A 119 6.49 12.59 -5.23
C GLN A 119 7.73 13.49 -5.16
N GLN A 120 8.79 13.19 -5.91
CA GLN A 120 10.02 13.99 -5.94
C GLN A 120 9.75 15.41 -6.48
N HIS A 121 8.83 15.55 -7.44
CA HIS A 121 8.44 16.86 -7.96
C HIS A 121 7.59 17.70 -6.98
N LYS A 122 6.92 17.07 -6.01
CA LYS A 122 6.09 17.78 -5.01
C LYS A 122 6.88 18.27 -3.80
N GLY A 123 8.06 17.69 -3.53
CA GLY A 123 8.94 18.09 -2.41
C GLY A 123 9.94 19.21 -2.73
N GLY A 124 9.85 19.83 -3.91
CA GLY A 124 10.79 20.85 -4.40
C GLY A 124 10.20 22.26 -4.56
N ALA A 125 9.09 22.58 -3.89
CA ALA A 125 8.45 23.89 -3.92
C ALA A 125 8.49 24.56 -2.54
#